data_AF-A0A1H1KHP5-F1
#
_entry.id   AF-A0A1H1KHP5-F1
#
_cell.length_a   1.000
_cell.length_b   1.000
_cell.length_c   1.000
_cell.angle_alpha   90.00
_cell.angle_beta   90.00
_cell.angle_gamma   90.00
#
_symmetry.space_group_name_H-M   'P 1'
#
loop_
_entity.id
_entity.type
_entity.pdbx_description
1 polymer ?
#
loop_
_entity_poly.entity_id
_entity_poly.type
_entity_poly.pdbx_seq_one_letter_code
_entity_poly.pdbx_strand_id
1 'polypeptide(L)'
;MSDLPKFVHINEEGPREGFQFEKGAISTARKIELIDALSATGLRTIQVASFVNPKNVPGWADAEAVVAGFERKPGVRYTALWLNAKGFERAAATQRLDITGSITLTASATFLKRNQNRNLAQNLEAQREIIDLYRQHGTPIERGAIMAAFGCNFEGDIKIATVLALIEDILALAAEHKLDIKVMSLADTMAWATPLSIKRMIGAVRERHPDLRLALHLHDTRGMGIANALAGLEMGVDIFDAAVAGLGGCPFAAHKGAAGNVCTEDLVFMLQEMGIETGVDLEKLIAAAELAEDIVGHPLPGSVKVGGPLDKMRAAHR
;
A
#
# COMPACT_ATOMS: atom_id res chain seq x y z
N MET A 1 14.65 12.41 23.61
CA MET A 1 13.68 11.30 23.54
C MET A 1 13.20 11.27 22.11
N SER A 2 13.34 10.15 21.41
CA SER A 2 13.02 10.09 19.99
C SER A 2 11.52 10.25 19.77
N ASP A 3 11.11 11.09 18.81
CA ASP A 3 9.72 11.29 18.38
C ASP A 3 9.18 10.10 17.55
N LEU A 4 9.74 8.90 17.75
CA LEU A 4 9.31 7.70 17.04
C LEU A 4 7.92 7.28 17.55
N PRO A 5 7.02 6.85 16.65
CA PRO A 5 5.73 6.32 17.06
C PRO A 5 5.93 5.06 17.90
N LYS A 6 5.07 4.86 18.91
CA LYS A 6 5.08 3.66 19.75
C LYS A 6 4.46 2.44 19.05
N PHE A 7 3.55 2.69 18.12
CA PHE A 7 2.85 1.66 17.38
C PHE A 7 2.80 2.05 15.90
N VAL A 8 3.04 1.10 15.01
CA VAL A 8 2.97 1.28 13.56
C VAL A 8 1.91 0.37 12.96
N HIS A 9 1.04 0.95 12.14
CA HIS A 9 0.05 0.23 11.34
C HIS A 9 0.65 -0.15 10.00
N ILE A 10 0.63 -1.45 9.70
CA ILE A 10 1.05 -1.98 8.41
C ILE A 10 -0.20 -2.38 7.62
N ASN A 11 -0.34 -1.85 6.41
CA ASN A 11 -1.30 -2.32 5.43
C ASN A 11 -0.57 -3.30 4.51
N GLU A 12 -0.95 -4.57 4.59
CA GLU A 12 -0.36 -5.63 3.77
C GLU A 12 -0.99 -5.64 2.38
N GLU A 13 -0.19 -5.30 1.38
CA GLU A 13 -0.60 -5.14 -0.03
C GLU A 13 -0.19 -6.35 -0.90
N GLY A 14 0.60 -7.28 -0.37
CA GLY A 14 1.23 -8.39 -1.08
C GLY A 14 0.26 -9.26 -1.85
N PRO A 15 -0.87 -9.75 -1.28
CA PRO A 15 -1.83 -10.52 -2.04
C PRO A 15 -2.33 -9.75 -3.26
N ARG A 16 -2.76 -8.49 -3.10
CA ARG A 16 -3.27 -7.68 -4.21
C ARG A 16 -2.19 -7.32 -5.24
N GLU A 17 -1.12 -6.65 -4.80
CA GLU A 17 -0.08 -6.12 -5.68
C GLU A 17 0.82 -7.19 -6.27
N GLY A 18 1.25 -8.13 -5.45
CA GLY A 18 2.07 -9.26 -5.86
C GLY A 18 1.43 -10.00 -7.01
N PHE A 19 0.22 -10.54 -6.79
CA PHE A 19 -0.45 -11.36 -7.82
C PHE A 19 -0.84 -10.58 -9.07
N GLN A 20 -0.95 -9.25 -9.00
CA GLN A 20 -1.17 -8.41 -10.20
C GLN A 20 0.12 -8.25 -11.02
N PHE A 21 1.28 -8.25 -10.38
CA PHE A 21 2.57 -8.10 -11.04
C PHE A 21 3.10 -9.43 -11.60
N GLU A 22 2.78 -10.54 -10.94
CA GLU A 22 3.25 -11.86 -11.32
C GLU A 22 2.79 -12.30 -12.70
N LYS A 23 3.72 -12.91 -13.46
CA LYS A 23 3.43 -13.42 -14.81
C LYS A 23 2.81 -14.81 -14.79
N GLY A 24 3.05 -15.57 -13.72
CA GLY A 24 2.55 -16.94 -13.56
C GLY A 24 1.04 -16.95 -13.28
N ALA A 25 0.37 -18.02 -13.72
CA ALA A 25 -1.01 -18.24 -13.32
C ALA A 25 -1.05 -18.72 -11.87
N ILE A 26 -1.53 -17.88 -10.96
CA ILE A 26 -1.73 -18.22 -9.55
C ILE A 26 -3.19 -18.67 -9.37
N SER A 27 -3.39 -19.92 -8.94
CA SER A 27 -4.72 -20.47 -8.72
C SER A 27 -5.44 -19.77 -7.55
N THR A 28 -6.76 -19.70 -7.59
CA THR A 28 -7.60 -19.13 -6.52
C THR A 28 -7.27 -19.74 -5.15
N ALA A 29 -7.07 -21.05 -5.09
CA ALA A 29 -6.73 -21.76 -3.84
C ALA A 29 -5.41 -21.26 -3.24
N ARG A 30 -4.38 -21.05 -4.06
CA ARG A 30 -3.08 -20.53 -3.60
C ARG A 30 -3.17 -19.07 -3.13
N LYS A 31 -4.01 -18.25 -3.77
CA LYS A 31 -4.28 -16.88 -3.30
C LYS A 31 -4.93 -16.89 -1.92
N ILE A 32 -5.94 -17.72 -1.74
CA ILE A 32 -6.65 -17.90 -0.46
C ILE A 32 -5.67 -18.36 0.62
N GLU A 33 -4.83 -19.35 0.31
CA GLU A 33 -3.86 -19.88 1.26
C GLU A 33 -2.90 -18.81 1.80
N LEU A 34 -2.40 -17.92 0.93
CA LEU A 34 -1.57 -16.79 1.39
C LEU A 34 -2.35 -15.82 2.28
N ILE A 35 -3.59 -15.48 1.91
CA ILE A 35 -4.45 -14.58 2.69
C ILE A 35 -4.73 -15.15 4.08
N ASP A 36 -5.02 -16.45 4.17
CA ASP A 36 -5.28 -17.13 5.44
C ASP A 36 -4.01 -17.21 6.30
N ALA A 37 -2.85 -17.49 5.71
CA ALA A 37 -1.56 -17.46 6.39
C ALA A 37 -1.26 -16.06 6.96
N LEU A 38 -1.40 -15.01 6.15
CA LEU A 38 -1.21 -13.63 6.57
C LEU A 38 -2.20 -13.21 7.67
N SER A 39 -3.44 -13.68 7.60
CA SER A 39 -4.45 -13.40 8.64
C SER A 39 -4.09 -13.94 10.02
N ALA A 40 -3.22 -14.95 10.10
CA ALA A 40 -2.76 -15.54 11.36
C ALA A 40 -1.54 -14.83 11.97
N THR A 41 -0.96 -13.85 11.27
CA THR A 41 0.27 -13.13 11.69
C THR A 41 0.01 -12.00 12.67
N GLY A 42 -1.24 -11.55 12.85
CA GLY A 42 -1.54 -10.35 13.64
C GLY A 42 -1.56 -9.04 12.85
N LEU A 43 -1.32 -9.09 11.54
CA LEU A 43 -1.64 -7.99 10.62
C LEU A 43 -3.10 -7.52 10.80
N ARG A 44 -3.31 -6.21 10.83
CA ARG A 44 -4.63 -5.61 11.05
C ARG A 44 -5.36 -5.21 9.77
N THR A 45 -4.65 -5.08 8.67
CA THR A 45 -5.21 -4.75 7.35
C THR A 45 -4.50 -5.57 6.29
N ILE A 46 -5.26 -6.29 5.46
CA ILE A 46 -4.77 -7.06 4.33
C ILE A 46 -5.60 -6.69 3.11
N GLN A 47 -4.93 -6.25 2.03
CA GLN A 47 -5.59 -6.01 0.75
C GLN A 47 -5.58 -7.30 -0.07
N VAL A 48 -6.75 -7.91 -0.19
CA VAL A 48 -6.90 -9.31 -0.63
C VAL A 48 -7.21 -9.49 -2.10
N ALA A 49 -7.70 -8.44 -2.77
CA ALA A 49 -8.17 -8.55 -4.15
C ALA A 49 -8.15 -7.23 -4.92
N SER A 50 -8.23 -7.33 -6.25
CA SER A 50 -8.38 -6.19 -7.16
C SER A 50 -9.57 -6.41 -8.10
N PHE A 51 -10.60 -5.56 -8.02
CA PHE A 51 -11.80 -5.59 -8.88
C PHE A 51 -11.60 -4.76 -10.14
N VAL A 52 -10.53 -5.06 -10.86
CA VAL A 52 -10.16 -4.39 -12.12
C VAL A 52 -10.69 -5.15 -13.33
N ASN A 53 -10.46 -4.61 -14.54
CA ASN A 53 -10.83 -5.29 -15.78
C ASN A 53 -9.94 -6.54 -15.98
N PRO A 54 -10.51 -7.76 -15.97
CA PRO A 54 -9.72 -8.99 -16.09
C PRO A 54 -9.04 -9.14 -17.45
N LYS A 55 -9.47 -8.40 -18.49
CA LYS A 55 -8.75 -8.35 -19.76
C LYS A 55 -7.40 -7.65 -19.64
N ASN A 56 -7.30 -6.65 -18.75
CA ASN A 56 -6.08 -5.88 -18.53
C ASN A 56 -5.22 -6.50 -17.43
N VAL A 57 -5.85 -7.13 -16.44
CA VAL A 57 -5.18 -7.79 -15.31
C VAL A 57 -5.79 -9.19 -15.10
N PRO A 58 -5.37 -10.19 -15.89
CA PRO A 58 -5.94 -11.54 -15.86
C PRO A 58 -5.80 -12.25 -14.51
N GLY A 59 -4.77 -11.90 -13.73
CA GLY A 59 -4.52 -12.44 -12.39
C GLY A 59 -5.64 -12.16 -11.39
N TRP A 60 -6.59 -11.28 -11.71
CA TRP A 60 -7.74 -10.96 -10.85
C TRP A 60 -9.10 -11.29 -11.47
N ALA A 61 -9.14 -12.17 -12.47
CA ALA A 61 -10.41 -12.67 -13.03
C ALA A 61 -11.26 -13.44 -12.00
N ASP A 62 -10.63 -13.96 -10.95
CA ASP A 62 -11.22 -14.78 -9.88
C ASP A 62 -11.39 -14.00 -8.55
N ALA A 63 -11.37 -12.66 -8.58
CA ALA A 63 -11.42 -11.82 -7.37
C ALA A 63 -12.59 -12.18 -6.44
N GLU A 64 -13.80 -12.37 -6.99
CA GLU A 64 -14.98 -12.78 -6.22
C GLU A 64 -14.80 -14.14 -5.55
N ALA A 65 -14.18 -15.10 -6.24
CA ALA A 65 -13.95 -16.44 -5.71
C ALA A 65 -12.90 -16.43 -4.58
N VAL A 66 -11.84 -15.62 -4.72
CA VAL A 66 -10.87 -15.38 -3.64
C VAL A 66 -11.57 -14.80 -2.42
N VAL A 67 -12.38 -13.75 -2.59
CA VAL A 67 -13.08 -13.08 -1.48
C VAL A 67 -14.09 -14.00 -0.78
N ALA A 68 -14.73 -14.89 -1.52
CA ALA A 68 -15.62 -15.90 -0.96
C ALA A 68 -14.88 -16.99 -0.17
N GLY A 69 -13.65 -17.33 -0.57
CA GLY A 69 -12.96 -18.52 -0.11
C GLY A 69 -12.08 -18.37 1.14
N PHE A 70 -11.53 -17.19 1.41
CA PHE A 70 -10.65 -16.99 2.58
C PHE A 70 -11.44 -16.88 3.90
N GLU A 71 -10.78 -17.24 5.01
CA GLU A 71 -11.34 -17.18 6.35
C GLU A 71 -11.05 -15.82 7.01
N ARG A 72 -12.12 -15.07 7.30
CA ARG A 72 -11.98 -13.80 8.04
C ARG A 72 -11.59 -14.07 9.49
N LYS A 73 -10.48 -13.50 9.96
CA LYS A 73 -10.07 -13.50 11.37
C LYS A 73 -10.58 -12.24 12.09
N PRO A 74 -11.09 -12.36 13.34
CA PRO A 74 -11.49 -11.20 14.13
C PRO A 74 -10.34 -10.20 14.31
N GLY A 75 -10.63 -8.91 14.18
CA GLY A 75 -9.63 -7.84 14.33
C GLY A 75 -8.80 -7.56 13.07
N VAL A 76 -9.00 -8.31 11.98
CA VAL A 76 -8.35 -8.07 10.69
C VAL A 76 -9.35 -7.44 9.72
N ARG A 77 -8.95 -6.34 9.08
CA ARG A 77 -9.67 -5.72 7.97
C ARG A 77 -9.19 -6.30 6.66
N TYR A 78 -10.14 -6.65 5.80
CA TYR A 78 -9.89 -7.20 4.48
C TYR A 78 -10.37 -6.22 3.42
N THR A 79 -9.44 -5.58 2.73
CA THR A 79 -9.72 -4.52 1.75
C THR A 79 -9.48 -5.01 0.33
N ALA A 80 -9.90 -4.24 -0.67
CA ALA A 80 -9.66 -4.53 -2.07
C ALA A 80 -9.46 -3.24 -2.88
N LEU A 81 -8.85 -3.35 -4.05
CA LEU A 81 -8.68 -2.25 -4.99
C LEU A 81 -9.81 -2.22 -6.03
N TRP A 82 -10.23 -1.03 -6.43
CA TRP A 82 -11.02 -0.79 -7.64
C TRP A 82 -10.59 0.54 -8.27
N LEU A 83 -10.81 0.70 -9.58
CA LEU A 83 -10.42 1.91 -10.33
C LEU A 83 -11.60 2.61 -11.01
N ASN A 84 -12.81 2.05 -10.89
CA ASN A 84 -14.04 2.60 -11.47
C ASN A 84 -15.28 2.10 -10.72
N ALA A 85 -16.43 2.68 -11.05
CA ALA A 85 -17.72 2.37 -10.43
C ALA A 85 -18.07 0.88 -10.49
N LYS A 86 -17.92 0.24 -11.65
CA LYS A 86 -18.20 -1.19 -11.84
C LYS A 86 -17.34 -2.07 -10.94
N GLY A 87 -16.06 -1.73 -10.76
CA GLY A 87 -15.15 -2.44 -9.85
C GLY A 87 -15.59 -2.30 -8.40
N PHE A 88 -15.97 -1.09 -8.00
CA PHE A 88 -16.51 -0.83 -6.67
C PHE A 88 -17.81 -1.61 -6.40
N GLU A 89 -18.77 -1.59 -7.31
CA GLU A 89 -20.04 -2.32 -7.19
C GLU A 89 -19.83 -3.83 -7.04
N ARG A 90 -18.90 -4.40 -7.81
CA ARG A 90 -18.50 -5.81 -7.66
C ARG A 90 -17.91 -6.09 -6.28
N ALA A 91 -17.01 -5.23 -5.80
CA ALA A 91 -16.43 -5.37 -4.46
C ALA A 91 -17.51 -5.28 -3.37
N ALA A 92 -18.40 -4.29 -3.46
CA ALA A 92 -19.51 -4.07 -2.53
C ALA A 92 -20.48 -5.25 -2.50
N ALA A 93 -20.79 -5.84 -3.66
CA ALA A 93 -21.67 -6.99 -3.77
C ALA A 93 -21.14 -8.25 -3.05
N THR A 94 -19.84 -8.33 -2.76
CA THR A 94 -19.28 -9.47 -2.00
C THR A 94 -19.73 -9.48 -0.54
N GLN A 95 -20.04 -8.31 0.03
CA GLN A 95 -20.42 -8.10 1.44
C GLN A 95 -19.43 -8.70 2.47
N ARG A 96 -18.20 -9.05 2.03
CA ARG A 96 -17.15 -9.68 2.83
C ARG A 96 -15.89 -8.81 2.93
N LEU A 97 -15.94 -7.58 2.45
CA LEU A 97 -14.82 -6.65 2.41
C LEU A 97 -15.09 -5.43 3.30
N ASP A 98 -14.05 -4.94 3.95
CA ASP A 98 -14.04 -3.73 4.77
C ASP A 98 -13.81 -2.50 3.88
N ILE A 99 -14.83 -2.14 3.11
CA ILE A 99 -14.75 -1.11 2.08
C ILE A 99 -14.64 0.29 2.69
N THR A 100 -13.59 1.01 2.28
CA THR A 100 -13.39 2.44 2.54
C THR A 100 -13.04 3.14 1.24
N GLY A 101 -13.65 4.30 1.00
CA GLY A 101 -13.35 5.13 -0.15
C GLY A 101 -12.11 6.00 0.07
N SER A 102 -11.48 6.40 -1.03
CA SER A 102 -10.39 7.38 -1.04
C SER A 102 -10.51 8.34 -2.21
N ILE A 103 -9.94 9.53 -2.05
CA ILE A 103 -9.72 10.49 -3.13
C ILE A 103 -8.27 10.36 -3.59
N THR A 104 -8.07 9.97 -4.85
CA THR A 104 -6.72 9.67 -5.37
C THR A 104 -6.33 10.56 -6.55
N LEU A 105 -5.27 11.34 -6.37
CA LEU A 105 -4.62 12.11 -7.44
C LEU A 105 -3.23 11.57 -7.76
N THR A 106 -2.60 12.10 -8.80
CA THR A 106 -1.28 11.67 -9.27
C THR A 106 -0.43 12.90 -9.58
N ALA A 107 0.76 12.97 -8.99
CA ALA A 107 1.62 14.14 -9.10
C ALA A 107 2.24 14.33 -10.48
N SER A 108 2.45 13.22 -11.21
CA SER A 108 2.94 13.27 -12.58
C SER A 108 1.79 13.26 -13.59
N ALA A 109 1.73 14.29 -14.45
CA ALA A 109 0.70 14.40 -15.49
C ALA A 109 0.86 13.30 -16.56
N THR A 110 2.10 13.02 -16.96
CA THR A 110 2.45 11.96 -17.90
C THR A 110 2.11 10.60 -17.33
N PHE A 111 2.43 10.35 -16.05
CA PHE A 111 2.06 9.09 -15.42
C PHE A 111 0.55 8.93 -15.28
N LEU A 112 -0.17 9.99 -14.89
CA LEU A 112 -1.64 10.00 -14.85
C LEU A 112 -2.23 9.63 -16.22
N LYS A 113 -1.71 10.23 -17.30
CA LYS A 113 -2.15 9.92 -18.66
C LYS A 113 -1.85 8.48 -19.05
N ARG A 114 -0.70 7.92 -18.66
CA ARG A 114 -0.35 6.52 -18.98
C ARG A 114 -1.15 5.51 -18.16
N ASN A 115 -1.33 5.77 -16.87
CA ASN A 115 -1.97 4.84 -15.92
C ASN A 115 -3.51 4.89 -16.02
N GLN A 116 -4.08 6.07 -16.23
CA GLN A 116 -5.55 6.26 -16.18
C GLN A 116 -6.14 6.89 -17.45
N ASN A 117 -5.32 7.23 -18.46
CA ASN A 117 -5.75 7.90 -19.69
C ASN A 117 -6.47 9.26 -19.48
N ARG A 118 -6.19 9.94 -18.37
CA ARG A 118 -6.81 11.22 -17.98
C ARG A 118 -5.76 12.33 -17.83
N ASN A 119 -6.19 13.58 -17.94
CA ASN A 119 -5.47 14.73 -17.39
C ASN A 119 -5.99 15.04 -15.97
N LEU A 120 -5.39 16.02 -15.28
CA LEU A 120 -5.76 16.35 -13.90
C LEU A 120 -7.23 16.76 -13.75
N ALA A 121 -7.73 17.65 -14.62
CA ALA A 121 -9.13 18.11 -14.57
C ALA A 121 -10.11 16.95 -14.76
N GLN A 122 -9.84 16.06 -15.73
CA GLN A 122 -10.62 14.84 -15.95
C GLN A 122 -10.54 13.87 -14.76
N ASN A 123 -9.39 13.81 -14.08
CA ASN A 123 -9.25 12.96 -12.90
C ASN A 123 -10.02 13.53 -11.71
N LEU A 124 -10.02 14.85 -11.50
CA LEU A 124 -10.83 15.51 -10.48
C LEU A 124 -12.32 15.25 -10.70
N GLU A 125 -12.81 15.35 -11.93
CA GLU A 125 -14.21 15.01 -12.25
C GLU A 125 -14.51 13.54 -11.96
N ALA A 126 -13.62 12.63 -12.35
CA ALA A 126 -13.77 11.22 -12.01
C ALA A 126 -13.74 10.95 -10.49
N GLN A 127 -13.01 11.76 -9.71
CA GLN A 127 -13.07 11.68 -8.25
C GLN A 127 -14.41 12.20 -7.69
N ARG A 128 -15.06 13.20 -8.30
CA ARG A 128 -16.42 13.61 -7.91
C ARG A 128 -17.42 12.48 -8.11
N GLU A 129 -17.40 11.86 -9.29
CA GLU A 129 -18.27 10.73 -9.62
C GLU A 129 -18.08 9.56 -8.65
N ILE A 130 -16.84 9.23 -8.28
CA ILE A 130 -16.58 8.11 -7.35
C ILE A 130 -16.97 8.45 -5.91
N ILE A 131 -16.82 9.71 -5.47
CA ILE A 131 -17.29 10.16 -4.16
C ILE A 131 -18.81 10.02 -4.07
N ASP A 132 -19.54 10.45 -5.09
CA ASP A 132 -21.00 10.32 -5.11
C ASP A 132 -21.44 8.85 -5.05
N LEU A 133 -20.73 7.97 -5.75
CA LEU A 133 -20.97 6.53 -5.69
C LEU A 133 -20.73 5.95 -4.28
N TYR A 134 -19.62 6.32 -3.64
CA TYR A 134 -19.34 5.90 -2.26
C TYR A 134 -20.44 6.35 -1.31
N ARG A 135 -20.91 7.59 -1.44
CA ARG A 135 -21.99 8.14 -0.60
C ARG A 135 -23.30 7.40 -0.79
N GLN A 136 -23.66 7.06 -2.04
CA GLN A 136 -24.86 6.27 -2.33
C GLN A 136 -24.85 4.90 -1.64
N HIS A 137 -23.67 4.35 -1.38
CA HIS A 137 -23.48 3.07 -0.71
C HIS A 137 -23.15 3.19 0.78
N GLY A 138 -23.14 4.41 1.34
CA GLY A 138 -22.77 4.64 2.75
C GLY A 138 -21.30 4.32 3.05
N THR A 139 -20.44 4.29 2.04
CA THR A 139 -19.02 3.98 2.19
C THR A 139 -18.29 5.19 2.80
N PRO A 140 -17.58 5.04 3.93
CA PRO A 140 -16.82 6.13 4.53
C PRO A 140 -15.63 6.52 3.65
N ILE A 141 -15.34 7.82 3.58
CA ILE A 141 -14.25 8.40 2.80
C ILE A 141 -13.42 9.27 3.74
N GLU A 142 -12.30 8.72 4.20
CA GLU A 142 -11.46 9.35 5.22
C GLU A 142 -9.99 9.48 4.77
N ARG A 143 -9.68 9.06 3.53
CA ARG A 143 -8.30 8.99 3.02
C ARG A 143 -8.14 9.74 1.70
N GLY A 144 -7.10 10.56 1.63
CA GLY A 144 -6.52 11.08 0.40
C GLY A 144 -5.28 10.29 0.01
N ALA A 145 -4.97 10.21 -1.28
CA ALA A 145 -3.76 9.57 -1.77
C ALA A 145 -3.16 10.31 -2.97
N ILE A 146 -1.83 10.40 -3.01
CA ILE A 146 -1.07 10.98 -4.12
C ILE A 146 -0.07 9.94 -4.63
N MET A 147 -0.26 9.52 -5.87
CA MET A 147 0.69 8.67 -6.59
C MET A 147 1.85 9.49 -7.17
N ALA A 148 3.00 8.83 -7.37
CA ALA A 148 4.23 9.43 -7.90
C ALA A 148 4.66 10.69 -7.11
N ALA A 149 4.48 10.69 -5.79
CA ALA A 149 4.71 11.87 -4.96
C ALA A 149 6.20 12.28 -4.87
N PHE A 150 7.12 11.35 -5.12
CA PHE A 150 8.56 11.55 -4.90
C PHE A 150 9.38 11.62 -6.19
N GLY A 151 8.79 11.34 -7.33
CA GLY A 151 9.48 11.31 -8.62
C GLY A 151 8.73 10.48 -9.66
N CYS A 152 9.12 10.62 -10.91
CA CYS A 152 8.52 9.93 -12.03
C CYS A 152 9.55 9.56 -13.09
N ASN A 153 9.55 8.30 -13.53
CA ASN A 153 10.41 7.81 -14.62
C ASN A 153 10.11 8.47 -15.99
N PHE A 154 9.01 9.22 -16.12
CA PHE A 154 8.61 9.89 -17.36
C PHE A 154 8.75 11.41 -17.32
N GLU A 155 8.76 12.02 -16.13
CA GLU A 155 8.83 13.49 -15.95
C GLU A 155 10.01 13.95 -15.09
N GLY A 156 10.75 13.01 -14.49
CA GLY A 156 11.84 13.29 -13.58
C GLY A 156 11.34 13.70 -12.19
N ASP A 157 11.98 14.73 -11.63
CA ASP A 157 11.72 15.19 -10.27
C ASP A 157 10.32 15.79 -10.11
N ILE A 158 9.63 15.35 -9.06
CA ILE A 158 8.35 15.93 -8.64
C ILE A 158 8.62 16.92 -7.52
N LYS A 159 8.23 18.18 -7.74
CA LYS A 159 8.43 19.25 -6.76
C LYS A 159 7.46 19.08 -5.59
N ILE A 160 7.94 19.35 -4.37
CA ILE A 160 7.10 19.37 -3.15
C ILE A 160 5.88 20.29 -3.34
N ALA A 161 6.06 21.46 -3.97
CA ALA A 161 4.96 22.37 -4.25
C ALA A 161 3.83 21.74 -5.09
N THR A 162 4.17 20.83 -6.01
CA THR A 162 3.17 20.08 -6.78
C THR A 162 2.35 19.15 -5.90
N VAL A 163 3.01 18.43 -4.98
CA VAL A 163 2.33 17.53 -4.04
C VAL A 163 1.44 18.32 -3.09
N LEU A 164 1.93 19.45 -2.55
CA LEU A 164 1.12 20.32 -1.69
C LEU A 164 -0.11 20.86 -2.41
N ALA A 165 0.03 21.32 -3.66
CA ALA A 165 -1.12 21.77 -4.45
C ALA A 165 -2.16 20.66 -4.64
N LEU A 166 -1.74 19.41 -4.85
CA LEU A 166 -2.65 18.28 -4.98
C LEU A 166 -3.30 17.87 -3.66
N ILE A 167 -2.63 18.07 -2.52
CA ILE A 167 -3.26 17.92 -1.20
C ILE A 167 -4.39 18.94 -1.06
N GLU A 168 -4.15 20.20 -1.43
CA GLU A 168 -5.19 21.24 -1.42
C GLU A 168 -6.36 20.89 -2.34
N ASP A 169 -6.09 20.37 -3.54
CA ASP A 169 -7.14 19.91 -4.45
C ASP A 169 -7.98 18.77 -3.84
N ILE A 170 -7.34 17.82 -3.15
CA ILE A 170 -8.04 16.74 -2.44
C ILE A 170 -8.88 17.29 -1.29
N LEU A 171 -8.34 18.21 -0.50
CA LEU A 171 -9.04 18.80 0.65
C LEU A 171 -10.19 19.70 0.20
N ALA A 172 -10.02 20.46 -0.87
CA ALA A 172 -11.08 21.26 -1.48
C ALA A 172 -12.22 20.36 -1.96
N LEU A 173 -11.89 19.30 -2.73
CA LEU A 173 -12.87 18.32 -3.18
C LEU A 173 -13.58 17.64 -2.00
N ALA A 174 -12.86 17.28 -0.94
CA ALA A 174 -13.45 16.74 0.27
C ALA A 174 -14.42 17.73 0.93
N ALA A 175 -14.03 19.00 1.07
CA ALA A 175 -14.83 20.05 1.67
C ALA A 175 -16.13 20.32 0.88
N GLU A 176 -16.07 20.29 -0.44
CA GLU A 176 -17.25 20.41 -1.31
C GLU A 176 -18.29 19.32 -1.02
N HIS A 177 -17.83 18.11 -0.69
CA HIS A 177 -18.68 16.98 -0.31
C HIS A 177 -18.86 16.83 1.21
N LYS A 178 -18.39 17.80 2.03
CA LYS A 178 -18.45 17.74 3.51
C LYS A 178 -17.82 16.48 4.10
N LEU A 179 -16.70 16.06 3.52
CA LEU A 179 -15.91 14.93 3.97
C LEU A 179 -14.75 15.41 4.84
N ASP A 180 -14.36 14.59 5.81
CA ASP A 180 -13.23 14.82 6.70
C ASP A 180 -12.10 13.85 6.32
N ILE A 181 -11.06 14.36 5.67
CA ILE A 181 -9.89 13.56 5.28
C ILE A 181 -8.93 13.50 6.47
N LYS A 182 -8.83 12.32 7.06
CA LYS A 182 -8.03 12.05 8.26
C LYS A 182 -6.62 11.60 7.94
N VAL A 183 -6.45 10.88 6.82
CA VAL A 183 -5.18 10.29 6.42
C VAL A 183 -4.82 10.72 5.01
N MET A 184 -3.58 11.16 4.80
CA MET A 184 -3.02 11.42 3.48
C MET A 184 -1.88 10.46 3.17
N SER A 185 -1.99 9.77 2.04
CA SER A 185 -1.08 8.72 1.62
C SER A 185 -0.16 9.23 0.53
N LEU A 186 1.14 9.17 0.75
CA LEU A 186 2.13 9.59 -0.25
C LEU A 186 2.84 8.35 -0.79
N ALA A 187 2.68 8.09 -2.09
CA ALA A 187 3.24 6.91 -2.72
C ALA A 187 4.50 7.24 -3.52
N ASP A 188 5.58 6.54 -3.20
CA ASP A 188 6.80 6.47 -4.01
C ASP A 188 6.68 5.39 -5.09
N THR A 189 5.70 5.58 -5.98
CA THR A 189 5.27 4.59 -6.98
C THR A 189 6.37 4.09 -7.91
N MET A 190 7.49 4.82 -8.00
CA MET A 190 8.60 4.52 -8.91
C MET A 190 9.94 4.43 -8.19
N ALA A 191 9.95 4.34 -6.86
CA ALA A 191 11.14 4.22 -6.01
C ALA A 191 12.19 5.33 -6.25
N TRP A 192 11.75 6.59 -6.26
CA TRP A 192 12.62 7.77 -6.39
C TRP A 192 12.99 8.38 -5.03
N ALA A 193 12.26 8.05 -3.97
CA ALA A 193 12.49 8.65 -2.68
C ALA A 193 13.84 8.23 -2.08
N THR A 194 14.41 9.17 -1.33
CA THR A 194 15.59 8.97 -0.49
C THR A 194 15.26 9.46 0.91
N PRO A 195 16.00 9.05 1.95
CA PRO A 195 15.69 9.43 3.33
C PRO A 195 15.52 10.95 3.51
N LEU A 196 16.36 11.75 2.84
CA LEU A 196 16.26 13.21 2.91
C LEU A 196 15.05 13.77 2.16
N SER A 197 14.67 13.19 1.01
CA SER A 197 13.47 13.65 0.29
C SER A 197 12.18 13.28 1.04
N ILE A 198 12.14 12.13 1.71
CA ILE A 198 11.06 11.74 2.64
C ILE A 198 10.90 12.81 3.73
N LYS A 199 11.99 13.14 4.45
CA LYS A 199 11.95 14.15 5.51
C LYS A 199 11.49 15.51 5.02
N ARG A 200 11.98 15.97 3.87
CA ARG A 200 11.58 17.25 3.26
C ARG A 200 10.10 17.27 2.88
N MET A 201 9.61 16.21 2.24
CA MET A 201 8.21 16.11 1.84
C MET A 201 7.29 16.09 3.06
N ILE A 202 7.55 15.21 4.03
CA ILE A 202 6.72 15.08 5.24
C ILE A 202 6.76 16.37 6.05
N GLY A 203 7.95 16.97 6.23
CA GLY A 203 8.10 18.24 6.94
C GLY A 203 7.24 19.35 6.31
N ALA A 204 7.28 19.48 4.99
CA ALA A 204 6.48 20.48 4.27
C ALA A 204 4.96 20.23 4.39
N VAL A 205 4.53 18.96 4.33
CA VAL A 205 3.10 18.62 4.50
C VAL A 205 2.65 18.92 5.93
N ARG A 206 3.43 18.53 6.95
CA ARG A 206 3.09 18.77 8.36
C ARG A 206 3.11 20.25 8.74
N GLU A 207 3.99 21.05 8.14
CA GLU A 207 4.02 22.51 8.36
C GLU A 207 2.73 23.17 7.87
N ARG A 208 2.17 22.67 6.76
CA ARG A 208 0.97 23.24 6.15
C ARG A 208 -0.34 22.61 6.65
N HIS A 209 -0.30 21.33 7.00
CA HIS A 209 -1.44 20.54 7.44
C HIS A 209 -1.07 19.70 8.69
N PRO A 210 -0.89 20.34 9.86
CA PRO A 210 -0.38 19.67 11.06
C PRO A 210 -1.29 18.57 11.60
N ASP A 211 -2.59 18.67 11.35
CA ASP A 211 -3.60 17.71 11.83
C ASP A 211 -3.77 16.50 10.90
N LEU A 212 -3.16 16.52 9.71
CA LEU A 212 -3.28 15.46 8.72
C LEU A 212 -2.32 14.32 9.06
N ARG A 213 -2.86 13.16 9.42
CA ARG A 213 -2.05 11.96 9.64
C ARG A 213 -1.50 11.47 8.30
N LEU A 214 -0.23 11.12 8.26
CA LEU A 214 0.42 10.71 7.02
C LEU A 214 0.63 9.20 6.97
N ALA A 215 0.51 8.65 5.77
CA ALA A 215 0.87 7.28 5.45
C ALA A 215 1.85 7.24 4.28
N LEU A 216 2.75 6.27 4.28
CA LEU A 216 3.72 6.08 3.21
C LEU A 216 3.53 4.75 2.51
N HIS A 217 3.52 4.80 1.18
CA HIS A 217 3.58 3.63 0.32
C HIS A 217 4.92 3.66 -0.42
N LEU A 218 5.85 2.81 -0.02
CA LEU A 218 7.25 2.87 -0.45
C LEU A 218 7.59 1.66 -1.30
N HIS A 219 8.25 1.92 -2.42
CA HIS A 219 8.81 0.87 -3.26
C HIS A 219 10.32 0.76 -3.01
N ASP A 220 10.84 -0.47 -3.13
CA ASP A 220 12.23 -0.79 -2.83
C ASP A 220 13.07 -1.11 -4.07
N THR A 221 12.61 -0.68 -5.25
CA THR A 221 13.25 -0.95 -6.55
C THR A 221 14.73 -0.51 -6.62
N ARG A 222 15.16 0.39 -5.73
CA ARG A 222 16.55 0.91 -5.64
C ARG A 222 17.18 0.71 -4.25
N GLY A 223 16.63 -0.18 -3.42
CA GLY A 223 17.18 -0.51 -2.09
C GLY A 223 17.03 0.61 -1.06
N MET A 224 16.08 1.53 -1.26
CA MET A 224 15.85 2.68 -0.37
C MET A 224 14.62 2.52 0.53
N GLY A 225 13.79 1.49 0.34
CA GLY A 225 12.47 1.32 0.97
C GLY A 225 12.53 1.34 2.50
N ILE A 226 13.35 0.49 3.12
CA ILE A 226 13.50 0.44 4.59
C ILE A 226 14.12 1.73 5.14
N ALA A 227 15.14 2.28 4.47
CA ALA A 227 15.74 3.56 4.88
C ALA A 227 14.76 4.74 4.78
N ASN A 228 13.90 4.74 3.76
CA ASN A 228 12.82 5.71 3.59
C ASN A 228 11.72 5.52 4.65
N ALA A 229 11.43 4.28 5.04
CA ALA A 229 10.49 3.99 6.11
C ALA A 229 11.00 4.55 7.44
N LEU A 230 12.27 4.31 7.78
CA LEU A 230 12.93 4.89 8.96
C LEU A 230 12.87 6.42 8.96
N ALA A 231 13.19 7.04 7.83
CA ALA A 231 13.11 8.49 7.70
C ALA A 231 11.67 9.02 7.91
N GLY A 232 10.65 8.26 7.50
CA GLY A 232 9.25 8.56 7.77
C GLY A 232 8.90 8.43 9.26
N LEU A 233 9.35 7.36 9.91
CA LEU A 233 9.16 7.11 11.35
C LEU A 233 9.75 8.24 12.19
N GLU A 234 10.97 8.69 11.86
CA GLU A 234 11.63 9.84 12.52
C GLU A 234 10.84 11.15 12.36
N MET A 235 9.98 11.22 11.35
CA MET A 235 9.07 12.34 11.10
C MET A 235 7.64 12.07 11.61
N GLY A 236 7.46 11.05 12.45
CA GLY A 236 6.19 10.71 13.10
C GLY A 236 5.16 10.00 12.22
N VAL A 237 5.53 9.51 11.03
CA VAL A 237 4.65 8.65 10.23
C VAL A 237 4.50 7.30 10.91
N ASP A 238 3.26 6.83 11.03
CA ASP A 238 2.94 5.58 11.75
C ASP A 238 2.03 4.64 10.95
N ILE A 239 1.82 4.91 9.66
CA ILE A 239 1.10 4.04 8.73
C ILE A 239 1.98 3.78 7.51
N PHE A 240 2.23 2.51 7.23
CA PHE A 240 3.02 2.08 6.09
C PHE A 240 2.27 1.02 5.30
N ASP A 241 2.29 1.16 3.97
CA ASP A 241 1.89 0.09 3.07
C ASP A 241 3.15 -0.74 2.74
N ALA A 242 3.05 -2.06 2.85
CA ALA A 242 4.15 -3.01 2.63
C ALA A 242 3.62 -4.29 1.97
N ALA A 243 4.51 -5.11 1.42
CA ALA A 243 4.13 -6.41 0.85
C ALA A 243 5.00 -7.54 1.38
N VAL A 244 4.35 -8.64 1.75
CA VAL A 244 5.01 -9.88 2.18
C VAL A 244 6.05 -10.32 1.15
N ALA A 245 7.24 -10.70 1.62
CA ALA A 245 8.37 -11.10 0.78
C ALA A 245 8.84 -10.03 -0.24
N GLY A 246 8.41 -8.77 -0.09
CA GLY A 246 8.71 -7.70 -1.05
C GLY A 246 7.95 -7.85 -2.38
N LEU A 247 6.80 -8.52 -2.36
CA LEU A 247 5.93 -8.71 -3.52
C LEU A 247 5.47 -7.39 -4.15
N GLY A 248 5.11 -7.47 -5.43
CA GLY A 248 4.41 -6.41 -6.15
C GLY A 248 5.34 -5.56 -7.01
N GLY A 249 4.98 -4.30 -7.16
CA GLY A 249 5.56 -3.39 -8.13
C GLY A 249 4.51 -2.83 -9.08
N CYS A 250 4.84 -1.73 -9.75
CA CYS A 250 3.91 -1.08 -10.67
C CYS A 250 4.24 -1.45 -12.13
N PRO A 251 3.37 -2.19 -12.85
CA PRO A 251 3.62 -2.56 -14.25
C PRO A 251 3.73 -1.35 -15.18
N PHE A 252 3.19 -0.20 -14.76
CA PHE A 252 3.21 1.05 -15.51
C PHE A 252 4.40 1.96 -15.17
N ALA A 253 5.22 1.60 -14.19
CA ALA A 253 6.35 2.39 -13.73
C ALA A 253 7.66 2.12 -14.50
N ALA A 254 7.64 1.38 -15.61
CA ALA A 254 8.77 1.25 -16.54
C ALA A 254 10.13 0.83 -15.93
N HIS A 255 10.14 -0.02 -14.90
CA HIS A 255 11.35 -0.68 -14.40
C HIS A 255 11.37 -2.16 -14.80
N LYS A 256 12.57 -2.74 -14.97
CA LYS A 256 12.77 -4.17 -15.28
C LYS A 256 13.18 -4.91 -14.02
N GLY A 257 12.28 -5.73 -13.46
CA GLY A 257 12.63 -6.86 -12.57
C GLY A 257 13.33 -6.52 -11.24
N ALA A 258 13.07 -5.35 -10.65
CA ALA A 258 13.56 -5.01 -9.32
C ALA A 258 12.39 -5.05 -8.31
N ALA A 259 12.73 -5.11 -7.01
CA ALA A 259 11.78 -5.22 -5.90
C ALA A 259 10.65 -4.18 -6.03
N GLY A 260 9.44 -4.64 -5.74
CA GLY A 260 8.23 -3.84 -5.78
C GLY A 260 8.11 -2.98 -4.52
N ASN A 261 7.25 -3.42 -3.60
CA ASN A 261 7.02 -2.73 -2.33
C ASN A 261 8.13 -2.98 -1.32
N VAL A 262 8.20 -2.13 -0.30
CA VAL A 262 8.94 -2.44 0.92
C VAL A 262 8.43 -3.76 1.51
N CYS A 263 9.37 -4.60 1.90
CA CYS A 263 9.12 -5.94 2.41
C CYS A 263 8.49 -5.90 3.80
N THR A 264 7.36 -6.57 4.00
CA THR A 264 6.61 -6.51 5.28
C THR A 264 7.42 -7.10 6.44
N GLU A 265 8.06 -8.25 6.27
CA GLU A 265 8.86 -8.86 7.32
C GLU A 265 10.13 -8.07 7.65
N ASP A 266 10.76 -7.44 6.66
CA ASP A 266 11.92 -6.57 6.87
C ASP A 266 11.54 -5.31 7.65
N LEU A 267 10.37 -4.74 7.35
CA LEU A 267 9.81 -3.60 8.08
C LEU A 267 9.43 -3.99 9.51
N VAL A 268 8.72 -5.11 9.72
CA VAL A 268 8.34 -5.59 11.05
C VAL A 268 9.58 -5.89 11.89
N PHE A 269 10.59 -6.55 11.32
CA PHE A 269 11.86 -6.80 11.97
C PHE A 269 12.51 -5.51 12.46
N MET A 270 12.69 -4.52 11.57
CA MET A 270 13.28 -3.23 11.95
C MET A 270 12.48 -2.59 13.09
N LEU A 271 11.15 -2.55 12.99
CA LEU A 271 10.29 -1.96 14.00
C LEU A 271 10.42 -2.65 15.37
N GLN A 272 10.36 -3.99 15.40
CA GLN A 272 10.48 -4.76 16.64
C GLN A 272 11.85 -4.58 17.29
N GLU A 273 12.92 -4.62 16.49
CA GLU A 273 14.30 -4.41 16.96
C GLU A 273 14.55 -2.99 17.46
N MET A 274 13.79 -2.01 16.96
CA MET A 274 13.77 -0.64 17.47
C MET A 274 12.84 -0.44 18.67
N GLY A 275 12.13 -1.48 19.12
CA GLY A 275 11.18 -1.41 20.24
C GLY A 275 9.85 -0.74 19.89
N ILE A 276 9.47 -0.72 18.61
CA ILE A 276 8.20 -0.18 18.11
C ILE A 276 7.22 -1.33 17.91
N GLU A 277 6.01 -1.20 18.46
CA GLU A 277 4.99 -2.25 18.38
C GLU A 277 4.28 -2.26 17.03
N THR A 278 3.99 -3.46 16.52
CA THR A 278 3.13 -3.67 15.33
C THR A 278 1.96 -4.61 15.60
N GLY A 279 2.07 -5.44 16.66
CA GLY A 279 1.15 -6.55 16.93
C GLY A 279 1.34 -7.75 16.01
N VAL A 280 2.37 -7.74 15.16
CA VAL A 280 2.65 -8.82 14.19
C VAL A 280 3.61 -9.84 14.80
N ASP A 281 3.29 -11.12 14.64
CA ASP A 281 4.14 -12.27 14.91
C ASP A 281 5.10 -12.48 13.73
N LEU A 282 6.38 -12.15 13.95
CA LEU A 282 7.40 -12.18 12.89
C LEU A 282 7.69 -13.60 12.40
N GLU A 283 7.61 -14.62 13.26
CA GLU A 283 7.85 -16.00 12.82
C GLU A 283 6.77 -16.50 11.86
N LYS A 284 5.50 -16.21 12.18
CA LYS A 284 4.40 -16.53 11.27
C LYS A 284 4.45 -15.74 9.97
N LEU A 285 4.90 -14.48 10.04
CA LEU A 285 5.05 -13.66 8.85
C LEU A 285 6.18 -14.17 7.94
N ILE A 286 7.31 -14.63 8.51
CA ILE A 286 8.38 -15.30 7.75
C ILE A 286 7.83 -16.56 7.06
N ALA A 287 7.07 -17.40 7.75
CA ALA A 287 6.45 -18.57 7.13
C ALA A 287 5.47 -18.19 5.99
N ALA A 288 4.72 -17.09 6.14
CA ALA A 288 3.88 -16.57 5.06
C ALA A 288 4.72 -16.02 3.88
N ALA A 289 5.91 -15.46 4.13
CA ALA A 289 6.84 -15.00 3.11
C ALA A 289 7.50 -16.15 2.34
N GLU A 290 7.84 -17.25 3.01
CA GLU A 290 8.29 -18.50 2.37
C GLU A 290 7.18 -19.08 1.49
N LEU A 291 5.94 -19.10 1.99
CA LEU A 291 4.77 -19.51 1.22
C LEU A 291 4.57 -18.62 -0.02
N ALA A 292 4.70 -17.29 0.12
CA ALA A 292 4.60 -16.37 -1.00
C ALA A 292 5.63 -16.67 -2.09
N GLU A 293 6.88 -16.95 -1.72
CA GLU A 293 7.94 -17.35 -2.66
C GLU A 293 7.61 -18.67 -3.38
N ASP A 294 7.10 -19.67 -2.66
CA ASP A 294 6.67 -20.93 -3.25
C ASP A 294 5.50 -20.74 -4.23
N ILE A 295 4.52 -19.88 -3.90
CA ILE A 295 3.37 -19.58 -4.77
C ILE A 295 3.81 -18.99 -6.11
N VAL A 296 4.75 -18.04 -6.10
CA VAL A 296 5.20 -17.35 -7.32
C VAL A 296 6.28 -18.14 -8.07
N GLY A 297 6.94 -19.09 -7.40
CA GLY A 297 7.86 -20.04 -8.01
C GLY A 297 9.21 -19.42 -8.44
N HIS A 298 9.58 -18.27 -7.87
CA HIS A 298 10.89 -17.65 -8.07
C HIS A 298 11.34 -16.92 -6.80
N PRO A 299 12.65 -16.67 -6.62
CA PRO A 299 13.16 -15.96 -5.46
C PRO A 299 12.52 -14.58 -5.27
N LEU A 300 12.18 -14.26 -4.03
CA LEU A 300 11.62 -12.99 -3.58
C LEU A 300 12.60 -12.27 -2.62
N PRO A 301 12.68 -10.93 -2.67
CA PRO A 301 13.77 -10.15 -2.06
C PRO A 301 13.73 -10.01 -0.53
N GLY A 302 12.72 -10.55 0.16
CA GLY A 302 12.61 -10.46 1.61
C GLY A 302 13.85 -10.98 2.34
N SER A 303 14.58 -10.09 3.01
CA SER A 303 15.88 -10.40 3.63
C SER A 303 15.71 -11.20 4.92
N VAL A 304 14.74 -10.83 5.75
CA VAL A 304 14.45 -11.46 7.03
C VAL A 304 13.85 -12.85 6.86
N LYS A 305 13.12 -13.09 5.76
CA LYS A 305 12.71 -14.44 5.36
C LYS A 305 13.91 -15.40 5.26
N VAL A 306 15.06 -14.90 4.76
CA VAL A 306 16.29 -15.69 4.64
C VAL A 306 17.15 -15.66 5.92
N GLY A 307 17.26 -14.49 6.55
CA GLY A 307 18.12 -14.27 7.72
C GLY A 307 17.54 -14.78 9.05
N GLY A 308 16.22 -14.93 9.12
CA GLY A 308 15.49 -15.30 10.33
C GLY A 308 15.42 -14.19 11.40
N PRO A 309 14.65 -14.41 12.48
CA PRO A 309 14.53 -13.47 13.59
C PRO A 309 15.74 -13.56 14.54
N LEU A 310 16.04 -12.48 15.27
CA LEU A 310 17.15 -12.45 16.23
C LEU A 310 16.83 -13.18 17.56
N ASP A 311 15.56 -13.37 17.91
CA ASP A 311 15.19 -13.95 19.22
C ASP A 311 15.71 -15.38 19.41
N LYS A 312 15.70 -16.20 18.35
CA LYS A 312 16.29 -17.55 18.38
C LYS A 312 17.80 -17.50 18.61
N MET A 313 18.48 -16.54 17.97
CA MET A 313 19.93 -16.34 18.15
C MET A 313 20.25 -15.86 19.57
N ARG A 314 19.47 -14.93 20.11
CA ARG A 314 19.62 -14.45 21.49
C ARG A 314 19.40 -15.55 22.52
N ALA A 315 18.38 -16.40 22.32
CA ALA A 315 18.07 -17.51 23.21
C ALA A 315 19.20 -18.54 23.29
N ALA A 316 19.95 -18.76 22.20
CA ALA A 316 21.09 -19.67 22.19
C ALA A 316 22.31 -19.19 23.00
N HIS A 317 22.33 -17.91 23.42
CA HIS A 317 23.40 -17.28 24.20
C HIS A 317 22.99 -16.88 25.62
N ARG A 318 21.81 -17.31 26.08
CA ARG A 318 21.34 -17.16 27.47
C ARG A 318 21.53 -18.46 28.23
#